data_AF-A0A1N6XVR7-F1
#
_entry.id   AF-A0A1N6XVR7-F1
#
_cell.length_a   1.000
_cell.length_b   1.000
_cell.length_c   1.000
_cell.angle_alpha   90.00
_cell.angle_beta   90.00
_cell.angle_gamma   90.00
#
_symmetry.space_group_name_H-M   'P 1'
#
loop_
_entity.id
_entity.type
_entity.pdbx_description
1 polymer ?
#
loop_
_entity_poly.entity_id
_entity_poly.type
_entity_poly.pdbx_seq_one_letter_code
_entity_poly.pdbx_strand_id
1 'polypeptide(L)'
;MIALMILSAALAAEPAGQAAPTRDGLIRDATQRLLYGEPLPADIDDQLMRLSPPDRIEVLIFLRRSGMLAGPAWSIERLLEPARPQGPAQ
;
A
#
# COMPACT_ATOMS: atom_id res chain seq x y z
N MET A 1 -3.69 -35.17 3.53
CA MET A 1 -3.16 -34.41 2.36
C MET A 1 -3.59 -32.95 2.34
N ILE A 2 -4.82 -32.61 2.72
CA ILE A 2 -5.28 -31.20 2.81
C ILE A 2 -4.54 -30.41 3.91
N ALA A 3 -4.27 -31.04 5.06
CA ALA A 3 -3.52 -30.40 6.15
C ALA A 3 -2.10 -29.94 5.75
N LEU A 4 -1.47 -30.63 4.78
CA LEU A 4 -0.14 -30.25 4.28
C LEU A 4 -0.20 -28.99 3.40
N MET A 5 -1.30 -28.80 2.66
CA MET A 5 -1.50 -27.63 1.78
C MET A 5 -1.80 -26.35 2.57
N ILE A 6 -2.49 -26.45 3.71
CA ILE A 6 -2.78 -25.30 4.58
C ILE A 6 -1.49 -24.76 5.21
N LEU A 7 -0.56 -25.65 5.59
CA LEU A 7 0.71 -25.27 6.19
C LEU A 7 1.64 -24.56 5.19
N SER A 8 1.61 -24.93 3.91
CA SER A 8 2.38 -24.25 2.85
C SER A 8 1.86 -22.84 2.56
N ALA A 9 0.54 -22.61 2.65
CA ALA A 9 -0.03 -21.26 2.50
C ALA A 9 0.34 -20.33 3.67
N ALA A 10 0.44 -20.87 4.88
CA ALA A 10 0.84 -20.11 6.07
C ALA A 10 2.33 -19.73 6.06
N LEU A 11 3.20 -20.51 5.40
CA LEU A 11 4.62 -20.20 5.24
C LEU A 11 4.91 -19.24 4.06
N ALA A 12 3.97 -19.11 3.11
CA ALA A 12 4.03 -18.10 2.05
C ALA A 12 3.52 -16.72 2.53
N ALA A 13 2.85 -16.67 3.69
CA ALA A 13 2.70 -15.44 4.44
C ALA A 13 4.07 -15.09 5.03
N GLU A 14 4.89 -14.45 4.21
CA GLU A 14 6.09 -13.76 4.68
C GLU A 14 5.71 -12.97 5.94
N PRO A 15 6.54 -13.02 6.99
CA PRO A 15 6.30 -12.19 8.15
C PRO A 15 6.17 -10.76 7.63
N ALA A 16 5.21 -10.00 8.15
CA ALA A 16 5.14 -8.56 7.98
C ALA A 16 6.34 -7.88 8.70
N GLY A 17 7.57 -8.31 8.41
CA GLY A 17 8.72 -7.43 8.44
C GLY A 17 8.48 -6.34 7.41
N GLN A 18 8.98 -5.15 7.67
CA GLN A 18 8.78 -3.93 6.88
C GLN A 18 9.39 -4.06 5.47
N ALA A 19 8.82 -4.93 4.65
CA ALA A 19 9.02 -4.93 3.22
C ALA A 19 8.57 -3.57 2.69
N ALA A 20 9.30 -3.08 1.68
CA ALA A 20 8.94 -1.86 1.00
C ALA A 20 7.45 -1.87 0.63
N PRO A 21 6.70 -0.77 0.85
CA PRO A 21 5.38 -0.68 0.28
C PRO A 21 5.51 -0.87 -1.23
N THR A 22 4.73 -1.80 -1.77
CA THR A 22 4.63 -2.03 -3.21
C THR A 22 3.27 -1.53 -3.68
N ARG A 23 3.17 -1.15 -4.95
CA ARG A 23 1.92 -0.78 -5.60
C ARG A 23 0.83 -1.82 -5.34
N ASP A 24 1.10 -3.08 -5.67
CA ASP A 24 0.11 -4.16 -5.55
C ASP A 24 -0.21 -4.48 -4.09
N GLY A 25 0.77 -4.35 -3.18
CA GLY A 25 0.55 -4.51 -1.75
C GLY A 25 -0.43 -3.48 -1.19
N LEU A 26 -0.23 -2.20 -1.54
CA LEU A 26 -1.12 -1.12 -1.10
C LEU A 26 -2.51 -1.23 -1.71
N ILE A 27 -2.64 -1.61 -2.99
CA ILE A 27 -3.94 -1.84 -3.61
C ILE A 27 -4.67 -2.98 -2.89
N ARG A 28 -3.99 -4.11 -2.63
CA ARG A 28 -4.60 -5.25 -1.91
C ARG A 28 -5.04 -4.89 -0.50
N ASP A 29 -4.22 -4.17 0.27
CA ASP A 29 -4.57 -3.72 1.61
C ASP A 29 -5.78 -2.77 1.60
N ALA A 30 -5.78 -1.78 0.70
CA ALA A 30 -6.91 -0.88 0.53
C ALA A 30 -8.19 -1.60 0.11
N THR A 31 -8.10 -2.61 -0.77
CA THR A 31 -9.24 -3.47 -1.14
C THR A 31 -9.77 -4.23 0.08
N GLN A 32 -8.90 -4.84 0.88
CA GLN A 32 -9.33 -5.56 2.09
C GLN A 32 -10.05 -4.63 3.06
N ARG A 33 -9.47 -3.45 3.33
CA ARG A 33 -10.07 -2.44 4.20
C ARG A 33 -11.44 -2.01 3.71
N LEU A 34 -11.57 -1.72 2.42
CA LEU A 34 -12.84 -1.38 1.80
C LEU A 34 -13.89 -2.48 2.01
N LEU A 35 -13.52 -3.75 1.84
CA LEU A 35 -14.42 -4.89 2.04
C LEU A 35 -14.88 -5.05 3.49
N TYR A 36 -14.05 -4.67 4.46
CA TYR A 36 -14.40 -4.70 5.88
C TYR A 36 -14.95 -3.39 6.42
N GLY A 37 -15.07 -2.34 5.59
CA GLY A 37 -15.50 -1.01 6.03
C GLY A 37 -14.48 -0.29 6.92
N GLU A 38 -13.21 -0.70 6.87
CA GLU A 38 -12.13 -0.12 7.65
C GLU A 38 -11.54 1.11 6.96
N PRO A 39 -11.09 2.13 7.72
CA PRO A 39 -10.45 3.31 7.15
C PRO A 39 -9.05 3.00 6.61
N LEU A 40 -8.54 3.91 5.77
CA LEU A 40 -7.13 3.91 5.37
C LEU A 40 -6.22 4.15 6.59
N PRO A 41 -4.99 3.62 6.58
CA PRO A 41 -3.99 3.94 7.60
C PRO A 41 -3.72 5.45 7.70
N ALA A 42 -3.46 5.94 8.91
CA ALA A 42 -3.15 7.35 9.14
C ALA A 42 -1.83 7.80 8.46
N ASP A 43 -0.92 6.85 8.19
CA ASP A 43 0.37 7.07 7.54
C ASP A 43 0.36 6.79 6.03
N ILE A 44 -0.82 6.66 5.40
CA ILE A 44 -0.94 6.30 3.98
C ILE A 44 -0.16 7.25 3.06
N ASP A 45 -0.12 8.54 3.39
CA ASP A 45 0.64 9.56 2.65
C ASP A 45 2.15 9.24 2.66
N ASP A 46 2.70 8.78 3.79
CA ASP A 46 4.11 8.40 3.88
C ASP A 46 4.39 7.11 3.13
N GLN A 47 3.46 6.14 3.18
CA GLN A 47 3.57 4.91 2.40
C GLN A 47 3.58 5.20 0.89
N LEU A 48 2.73 6.13 0.42
CA LEU A 48 2.70 6.59 -0.96
C LEU A 48 3.99 7.31 -1.39
N MET A 49 4.61 8.09 -0.50
CA MET A 49 5.88 8.78 -0.79
C MET A 49 7.07 7.82 -0.90
N ARG A 50 6.97 6.60 -0.37
CA ARG A 50 7.99 5.55 -0.52
C ARG A 50 7.89 4.79 -1.85
N LEU A 51 6.78 4.93 -2.58
CA LEU A 51 6.63 4.37 -3.92
C LEU A 51 7.40 5.20 -4.96
N SER A 52 7.74 4.54 -6.08
CA SER A 52 8.17 5.24 -7.30
C SER A 52 7.05 6.16 -7.80
N PRO A 53 7.37 7.26 -8.52
CA PRO A 53 6.34 8.18 -9.02
C PRO A 53 5.24 7.50 -9.87
N PRO A 54 5.55 6.58 -10.81
CA PRO A 54 4.51 5.85 -11.55
C PRO A 54 3.59 5.04 -10.63
N ASP A 55 4.15 4.23 -9.73
CA ASP A 55 3.39 3.40 -8.81
C ASP A 55 2.48 4.23 -7.90
N ARG A 56 3.01 5.35 -7.39
CA ARG A 56 2.27 6.28 -6.53
C ARG A 56 1.04 6.84 -7.24
N ILE A 57 1.19 7.26 -8.50
CA ILE A 57 0.09 7.81 -9.29
C ILE A 57 -1.00 6.74 -9.46
N GLU A 58 -0.61 5.50 -9.75
CA GLU A 58 -1.56 4.41 -9.93
C GLU A 58 -2.35 4.08 -8.65
N VAL A 59 -1.66 4.02 -7.50
CA VAL A 59 -2.33 3.80 -6.21
C VAL A 59 -3.27 4.98 -5.88
N LEU A 60 -2.83 6.22 -6.09
CA LEU A 60 -3.68 7.40 -5.86
C LEU A 60 -4.94 7.40 -6.73
N ILE A 61 -4.83 7.01 -8.00
CA ILE A 61 -5.99 6.88 -8.90
C ILE A 61 -6.95 5.82 -8.36
N PHE A 62 -6.42 4.66 -7.95
CA PHE A 62 -7.24 3.59 -7.38
C PHE A 62 -7.97 4.05 -6.11
N LEU A 63 -7.28 4.67 -5.17
CA LEU A 63 -7.85 5.13 -3.90
C LEU A 63 -8.94 6.19 -4.12
N ARG A 64 -8.75 7.10 -5.08
CA ARG A 64 -9.77 8.12 -5.40
C ARG A 64 -10.98 7.53 -6.10
N ARG A 65 -10.78 6.62 -7.06
CA ARG A 65 -11.87 5.99 -7.81
C ARG A 65 -12.70 5.02 -6.97
N SER A 66 -12.09 4.39 -5.97
CA SER A 66 -12.79 3.55 -4.99
C SER A 66 -13.50 4.36 -3.90
N GLY A 67 -13.25 5.67 -3.80
CA GLY A 67 -13.79 6.53 -2.76
C GLY A 67 -13.08 6.42 -1.41
N MET A 68 -12.00 5.63 -1.31
CA MET A 68 -11.22 5.46 -0.08
C MET A 68 -10.40 6.69 0.29
N LEU A 69 -10.04 7.53 -0.69
CA LEU A 69 -9.31 8.77 -0.47
C LEU A 69 -10.11 9.97 -0.97
N ALA A 70 -10.53 10.81 -0.05
CA ALA A 70 -11.20 12.08 -0.32
C ALA A 70 -10.28 13.27 0.02
N GLY A 71 -10.51 14.41 -0.64
CA GLY A 71 -9.76 15.65 -0.39
C GLY A 71 -9.00 16.17 -1.61
N PRO A 72 -8.23 17.25 -1.43
CA PRO A 72 -7.56 17.94 -2.53
C PRO A 72 -6.60 17.02 -3.28
N ALA A 73 -6.44 17.28 -4.58
CA ALA A 73 -5.41 16.61 -5.38
C ALA A 73 -4.02 16.96 -4.85
N TRP A 74 -3.07 16.02 -4.96
CA TRP A 74 -1.66 16.33 -4.74
C TRP A 74 -1.16 17.23 -5.87
N SER A 75 -0.23 18.13 -5.57
CA SER A 75 0.40 18.94 -6.59
C SER A 75 1.29 18.08 -7.50
N ILE A 76 1.55 18.55 -8.72
CA ILE A 76 2.37 17.81 -9.70
C ILE A 76 3.79 17.62 -9.15
N GLU A 77 4.32 18.62 -8.46
CA GLU A 77 5.66 18.59 -7.86
C GLU A 77 5.76 17.45 -6.85
N ARG A 78 4.77 17.32 -5.95
CA ARG A 78 4.73 16.24 -4.96
C ARG A 78 4.57 14.86 -5.61
N LEU A 79 3.77 14.76 -6.67
CA LEU A 79 3.56 13.49 -7.39
C LEU A 79 4.85 12.97 -8.02
N LEU A 80 5.70 13.86 -8.54
CA LEU A 80 6.94 13.53 -9.24
C LEU A 80 8.17 13.44 -8.33
N GLU A 81 8.03 13.73 -7.03
CA GLU A 81 9.12 13.57 -6.05
C GLU A 81 9.69 12.13 -6.09
N PRO A 82 11.02 11.96 -6.12
CA PRO A 82 11.64 10.64 -6.03
C PRO A 82 11.15 9.85 -4.81
N ALA A 83 11.17 8.52 -4.92
CA ALA A 83 10.79 7.64 -3.81
C ALA A 83 11.64 7.95 -2.58
N ARG A 84 10.99 8.20 -1.43
CA ARG A 84 11.71 8.43 -0.18
C ARG A 84 12.37 7.13 0.28
N PRO A 85 13.66 7.18 0.66
CA PRO A 85 14.34 6.01 1.19
C PRO A 85 13.64 5.54 2.47
N GLN A 86 13.65 4.22 2.68
CA GLN A 86 13.26 3.66 3.97
C GLN A 86 14.32 4.08 4.97
N GLY A 87 13.97 4.97 5.90
CA GLY A 87 14.85 5.29 7.02
C GLY A 87 15.20 4.01 7.78
N PRO A 88 16.41 3.89 8.34
CA PRO A 88 16.76 2.71 9.13
C PRO A 88 15.77 2.54 10.27
N ALA A 89 15.29 1.31 10.46
CA ALA A 89 14.61 0.91 11.70
C ALA A 89 15.57 1.22 12.86
N GLN A 90 15.23 2.24 13.64
CA GLN A 90 15.86 2.52 14.93
C GLN A 90 15.08 1.81 16.01
#